data_AF-A0A9W4VWB9-F1
#
_entry.id   AF-A0A9W4VWB9-F1
#
_cell.length_a   1.000
_cell.length_b   1.000
_cell.length_c   1.000
_cell.angle_alpha   90.00
_cell.angle_beta   90.00
_cell.angle_gamma   90.00
#
_symmetry.space_group_name_H-M   'P 1'
#
loop_
_entity.id
_entity.type
_entity.pdbx_description
1 polymer ?
#
loop_
_entity_poly.entity_id
_entity_poly.type
_entity_poly.pdbx_seq_one_letter_code
_entity_poly.pdbx_strand_id
1 'polypeptide(L)' 'MPKHKTPEQWQLLIKSHAQSKLSVAEFCQQHELNNKTFYNQRTKLRAQQALFCTTNSGHFS' A
#
# COMPACT_ATOMS: atom_id res chain seq x y z
N MET A 1 -3.75 13.44 18.30
CA MET A 1 -4.50 13.36 17.03
C MET A 1 -3.96 12.18 16.26
N PRO A 2 -4.68 11.06 16.07
CA PRO A 2 -4.17 9.98 15.25
C PRO A 2 -4.06 10.51 13.81
N LYS A 3 -2.83 10.66 13.32
CA LYS A 3 -2.56 11.17 11.97
C LYS A 3 -3.17 10.19 10.97
N HIS A 4 -4.37 10.48 10.50
CA HIS A 4 -5.03 9.73 9.44
C HIS A 4 -4.16 9.84 8.20
N LYS A 5 -3.41 8.76 7.90
CA LYS A 5 -2.56 8.69 6.72
C LYS A 5 -3.46 8.57 5.49
N THR A 6 -3.38 9.54 4.59
CA THR A 6 -4.13 9.55 3.32
C THR A 6 -3.69 8.39 2.42
N PRO A 7 -4.53 7.95 1.47
CA PRO A 7 -4.16 6.90 0.51
C PRO A 7 -2.83 7.21 -0.23
N GLU A 8 -2.57 8.47 -0.57
CA GLU A 8 -1.30 8.90 -1.18
C GLU A 8 -0.10 8.69 -0.26
N GLN A 9 -0.24 9.02 1.03
CA GLN A 9 0.80 8.76 2.03
C GLN A 9 1.11 7.26 2.14
N TRP A 10 0.08 6.41 2.07
CA TRP A 10 0.27 4.95 2.04
C TRP A 10 0.98 4.48 0.77
N GLN A 11 0.70 5.08 -0.40
CA GLN A 11 1.44 4.76 -1.62
C GLN A 11 2.92 5.10 -1.50
N LEU A 12 3.25 6.27 -0.94
CA LEU A 12 4.64 6.67 -0.70
C LEU A 12 5.32 5.69 0.27
N LEU A 13 4.66 5.35 1.38
CA LEU A 13 5.20 4.38 2.35
C LEU A 13 5.46 3.01 1.73
N ILE A 14 4.56 2.50 0.89
CA ILE A 14 4.76 1.20 0.22
C ILE A 14 5.88 1.28 -0.82
N LYS A 15 6.00 2.38 -1.56
CA LYS A 15 7.13 2.61 -2.49
C LYS A 15 8.46 2.69 -1.73
N SER A 16 8.51 3.46 -0.65
CA SER A 16 9.69 3.56 0.21
C SER A 16 10.05 2.22 0.85
N HIS A 17 9.08 1.43 1.30
CA HIS A 17 9.29 0.07 1.80
C HIS A 17 9.94 -0.83 0.74
N ALA A 18 9.43 -0.79 -0.50
CA ALA A 18 9.99 -1.55 -1.62
C ALA A 18 11.44 -1.15 -1.96
N GLN A 19 11.78 0.14 -1.82
CA GLN A 19 13.15 0.64 -2.02
C GLN A 19 14.07 0.27 -0.86
N SER A 20 13.55 0.26 0.37
CA SER A 20 14.32 0.03 1.59
C SER A 20 14.65 -1.45 1.81
N LYS A 21 13.96 -2.39 1.13
CA LYS A 21 14.14 -3.86 1.26
C LYS A 21 14.03 -4.40 2.70
N LEU A 22 13.53 -3.58 3.63
CA LEU A 22 13.29 -3.98 5.01
C LEU A 22 12.12 -4.95 5.09
N SER A 23 12.06 -5.73 6.16
CA SER A 23 10.83 -6.49 6.47
C SER A 23 9.70 -5.52 6.83
N VAL A 24 8.45 -5.90 6.55
CA VAL A 24 7.27 -5.07 6.86
C VAL A 24 7.24 -4.73 8.36
N ALA A 25 7.62 -5.66 9.23
CA ALA A 25 7.69 -5.45 10.66
C ALA A 25 8.72 -4.38 11.07
N GLU A 26 9.91 -4.39 10.46
CA GLU A 26 10.97 -3.41 10.73
C GLU A 26 10.55 -2.02 10.24
N PHE A 27 10.04 -1.95 9.02
CA PHE A 27 9.54 -0.70 8.46
C PHE A 27 8.36 -0.14 9.26
N CYS A 28 7.46 -1.00 9.70
CA CYS A 28 6.33 -0.57 10.54
C CYS A 28 6.79 -0.04 11.90
N GLN A 29 7.81 -0.65 12.51
CA GLN A 29 8.40 -0.14 13.76
C GLN A 29 9.03 1.24 13.57
N GLN A 30 9.81 1.44 12.50
CA GLN A 30 10.46 2.73 12.23
C GLN A 30 9.49 3.88 11.94
N HIS A 31 8.34 3.58 11.33
CA HIS A 31 7.36 4.58 10.92
C HIS A 31 6.13 4.67 11.85
N GLU A 32 6.19 4.03 13.02
CA GLU A 32 5.09 3.95 13.99
C GLU A 32 3.77 3.50 13.32
N LEU A 33 3.88 2.46 12.48
CA LEU A 33 2.77 1.85 11.76
C LEU A 33 2.37 0.53 12.39
N ASN A 34 1.10 0.20 12.22
CA ASN A 34 0.62 -1.12 12.59
C ASN A 34 0.73 -2.07 11.40
N ASN A 35 1.35 -3.24 11.61
CA ASN A 35 1.53 -4.27 10.58
C ASN A 35 0.20 -4.64 9.89
N LYS A 36 -0.86 -4.84 10.68
CA LYS A 36 -2.21 -5.13 10.15
C LYS A 36 -2.69 -4.05 9.20
N THR A 37 -2.54 -2.77 9.58
CA THR A 37 -2.94 -1.63 8.75
C THR A 37 -2.13 -1.57 7.46
N PHE A 38 -0.82 -1.86 7.53
CA PHE A 38 0.05 -1.87 6.35
C PHE A 38 -0.40 -2.91 5.31
N TYR A 39 -0.65 -4.16 5.72
CA TYR A 39 -1.15 -5.19 4.81
C TYR A 39 -2.51 -4.81 4.23
N ASN A 40 -3.42 -4.29 5.05
CA ASN A 40 -4.75 -3.88 4.60
C ASN A 40 -4.67 -2.77 3.54
N GLN A 41 -3.81 -1.78 3.75
CA GLN A 41 -3.59 -0.68 2.80
C GLN A 41 -2.87 -1.14 1.54
N ARG A 42 -1.92 -2.07 1.63
CA ARG A 42 -1.29 -2.69 0.47
C ARG A 42 -2.29 -3.42 -0.41
N THR A 43 -3.20 -4.18 0.19
CA THR A 43 -4.28 -4.86 -0.54
C THR A 43 -5.24 -3.87 -1.17
N LYS A 44 -5.68 -2.83 -0.43
CA LYS A 44 -6.55 -1.78 -0.96
C LYS A 44 -5.90 -0.99 -2.09
N LEU A 45 -4.61 -0.70 -2.01
CA LEU A 45 -3.88 0.00 -3.07
C LEU A 45 -3.65 -0.87 -4.30
N ARG A 46 -3.42 -2.18 -4.12
CA ARG A 46 -3.40 -3.15 -5.24
C ARG A 46 -4.77 -3.27 -5.89
N ALA A 47 -5.85 -3.34 -5.11
CA ALA A 47 -7.22 -3.37 -5.63
C ALA A 47 -7.57 -2.09 -6.40
N GLN A 48 -7.16 -0.92 -5.90
CA GLN A 48 -7.33 0.36 -6.60
C GLN A 48 -6.51 0.42 -7.91
N GLN A 49 -5.29 -0.13 -7.92
CA GLN A 49 -4.50 -0.28 -9.16
C GLN A 49 -5.15 -1.26 -10.15
N ALA A 50 -5.70 -2.37 -9.65
CA ALA A 50 -6.40 -3.36 -10.45
C ALA A 50 -7.71 -2.79 -11.05
N LEU A 51 -8.45 -1.99 -10.28
CA LEU A 51 -9.62 -1.27 -10.76
C LEU A 51 -9.27 -0.27 -11.87
N PHE A 52 -8.07 0.33 -11.82
CA PHE A 52 -7.61 1.28 -12.84
C PHE A 52 -7.14 0.61 -14.14
N CYS A 53 -6.73 -0.67 -14.12
CA CYS A 53 -6.39 -1.41 -15.33
C CYS A 53 -7.58 -2.10 -16.03
N THR A 54 -8.77 -2.15 -15.42
CA THR A 54 -9.98 -2.74 -16.04
C THR A 54 -10.79 -1.80 -16.93
N THR A 55 -10.38 -0.54 -17.13
CA THR A 55 -11.03 0.35 -18.12
C THR A 55 -10.36 0.29 -19.50
N ASN A 56 -9.27 -0.45 -19.66
CA ASN A 56 -8.72 -0.77 -20.98
C ASN A 56 -8.04 -2.14 -20.98
N SER A 57 -8.80 -3.17 -21.37
CA SER A 57 -8.45 -4.57 -21.73
C SER A 57 -9.56 -5.46 -21.16
N GLY A 58 -10.53 -5.92 -21.94
CA GLY A 58 -10.27 -6.88 -23.01
C GLY A 58 -10.89 -8.20 -22.56
N HIS A 59 -12.10 -8.44 -23.05
CA HIS A 59 -12.81 -9.71 -23.00
C HIS A 59 -11.86 -10.85 -23.39
N PHE A 60 -11.60 -11.77 -22.45
CA PHE A 60 -11.01 -13.07 -22.75
C PHE A 60 -11.76 -14.13 -21.94
N SER A 61 -12.75 -14.75 -22.59
CA SER A 61 -13.20 -16.13 -22.37
C SER A 61 -14.00 -16.56 -23.60
#